data_AF-Q09JX6-F1
#
_entry.id   AF-Q09JX6-F1
#
_cell.length_a   1.000
_cell.length_b   1.000
_cell.length_c   1.000
_cell.angle_alpha   90.00
_cell.angle_beta   90.00
_cell.angle_gamma   90.00
#
_symmetry.space_group_name_H-M   'P 1'
#
loop_
_entity.id
_entity.type
_entity.pdbx_description
1 polymer ?
#
loop_
_entity_poly.entity_id
_entity_poly.type
_entity_poly.pdbx_seq_one_letter_code
_entity_poly.pdbx_strand_id
1 'polypeptide(L)'
;MKPMSAVKALLTFALLVAVTDADIEGLKKTCPDKDQPAGDAGCMYYCDDKGNHYGIYPDGSTCDYTGSRDGKCQDGLCYPGPNSVTPTAVP
;
A
#
# COMPACT_ATOMS: atom_id res chain seq x y z
N MET A 1 -2.05 39.88 -23.45
CA MET A 1 -1.78 38.43 -23.35
C MET A 1 -2.50 37.90 -22.11
N LYS A 2 -3.36 36.89 -22.27
CA LYS A 2 -4.33 36.47 -21.24
C LYS A 2 -3.77 35.26 -20.47
N PRO A 3 -3.56 35.32 -19.14
CA PRO A 3 -2.97 34.24 -18.35
C PRO A 3 -3.97 33.11 -18.02
N MET A 4 -4.89 32.80 -18.93
CA MET A 4 -5.96 31.82 -18.69
C MET A 4 -5.48 30.36 -18.76
N SER A 5 -4.36 30.09 -19.44
CA SER A 5 -3.90 28.72 -19.70
C SER A 5 -3.11 28.11 -18.54
N ALA A 6 -2.33 28.93 -17.82
CA ALA A 6 -1.53 28.45 -16.68
C ALA A 6 -2.41 28.09 -15.47
N VAL A 7 -3.43 28.91 -15.19
CA VAL A 7 -4.37 28.67 -14.09
C VAL A 7 -5.20 27.40 -14.30
N LYS A 8 -5.63 27.14 -15.55
CA LYS A 8 -6.34 25.91 -15.90
C LYS A 8 -5.45 24.67 -15.76
N ALA A 9 -4.19 24.74 -16.19
CA ALA A 9 -3.23 23.64 -16.06
C ALA A 9 -2.90 23.33 -14.58
N LEU A 10 -2.74 24.37 -13.75
CA LEU A 10 -2.54 24.23 -12.30
C LEU A 10 -3.74 23.57 -11.60
N LEU A 11 -4.95 23.98 -11.96
CA LEU A 11 -6.18 23.39 -11.41
C LEU A 11 -6.37 21.93 -11.83
N THR A 12 -6.00 21.55 -13.07
CA THR A 12 -6.07 20.15 -13.51
C THR A 12 -5.04 19.29 -12.81
N PHE A 13 -3.82 19.79 -12.58
CA PHE A 13 -2.80 19.07 -11.84
C PHE A 13 -3.17 18.87 -10.36
N ALA A 14 -3.74 19.89 -9.72
CA ALA A 14 -4.23 19.79 -8.34
C ALA A 14 -5.37 18.77 -8.16
N LEU A 15 -6.28 18.67 -9.13
CA LEU A 15 -7.34 17.67 -9.15
C LEU A 15 -6.81 16.24 -9.31
N LEU A 16 -5.71 16.05 -10.05
CA LEU A 16 -5.09 14.73 -10.23
C LEU A 16 -4.35 14.26 -8.97
N VAL A 17 -3.72 15.18 -8.23
CA VAL A 17 -3.01 14.86 -6.97
C VAL A 17 -3.98 14.49 -5.84
N ALA A 18 -5.21 15.02 -5.86
CA ALA A 18 -6.21 14.71 -4.84
C ALA A 18 -6.85 13.31 -4.96
N VAL A 19 -6.60 12.58 -6.05
CA VAL A 19 -7.26 11.29 -6.36
C VAL A 19 -6.40 10.07 -5.95
N THR A 20 -5.19 10.26 -5.42
CA THR A 20 -4.26 9.14 -5.18
C THR A 20 -4.33 8.49 -3.80
N ASP A 21 -5.26 8.87 -2.92
CA ASP A 21 -5.48 8.14 -1.66
C ASP A 21 -6.37 6.90 -1.92
N ALA A 22 -5.72 5.79 -2.24
CA ALA A 22 -6.35 4.47 -2.28
C ALA A 22 -6.62 3.99 -0.85
N ASP A 23 -7.66 4.51 -0.21
CA ASP A 23 -8.16 4.01 1.08
C ASP A 23 -8.96 2.72 0.88
N ILE A 24 -8.84 1.80 1.84
CA ILE A 24 -9.67 0.59 1.88
C ILE A 24 -11.06 0.97 2.42
N GLU A 25 -12.13 0.61 1.71
CA GLU A 25 -13.50 0.92 2.14
C GLU A 25 -13.77 0.44 3.57
N GLY A 26 -14.23 1.36 4.42
CA GLY A 26 -14.54 1.07 5.83
C GLY A 26 -13.34 1.12 6.78
N LEU A 27 -12.13 1.33 6.27
CA LEU A 27 -10.91 1.46 7.07
C LEU A 27 -10.26 2.84 6.91
N LYS A 28 -9.46 3.22 7.91
CA LYS A 28 -8.73 4.49 7.94
C LYS A 28 -7.24 4.25 8.10
N LYS A 29 -6.42 4.79 7.18
CA LYS A 29 -4.95 4.73 7.28
C LYS A 29 -4.43 5.73 8.30
N THR A 30 -4.56 5.43 9.59
CA THR A 30 -4.17 6.36 10.67
C THR A 30 -3.32 5.72 11.77
N CYS A 31 -2.88 4.48 11.58
CA CYS A 31 -1.95 3.90 12.54
C CYS A 31 -0.60 4.60 12.49
N PRO A 32 0.07 4.79 13.65
CA PRO A 32 1.42 5.32 13.67
C PRO A 32 2.37 4.35 12.98
N ASP A 33 3.38 4.88 12.28
CA ASP A 33 4.41 4.09 11.62
C ASP A 33 5.17 3.22 12.63
N LYS A 34 5.49 1.99 12.23
CA LYS A 34 6.32 1.08 13.01
C LYS A 34 7.10 0.13 12.11
N ASP A 35 8.17 -0.42 12.68
CA ASP A 35 8.91 -1.50 12.06
C ASP A 35 8.08 -2.79 12.01
N GLN A 36 8.35 -3.59 10.98
CA GLN A 36 7.76 -4.91 10.82
C GLN A 36 8.34 -5.86 11.88
N PRO A 37 7.49 -6.52 12.70
CA PRO A 37 7.94 -7.55 13.62
C PRO A 37 8.60 -8.71 12.87
N ALA A 38 9.61 -9.33 13.48
CA ALA A 38 10.25 -10.51 12.91
C ALA A 38 9.23 -11.64 12.71
N GLY A 39 9.14 -12.16 11.49
CA GLY A 39 8.23 -13.25 11.13
C GLY A 39 6.81 -12.83 10.78
N ASP A 40 6.47 -11.53 10.84
CA ASP A 40 5.22 -11.05 10.25
C ASP A 40 5.32 -11.16 8.72
N ALA A 41 4.34 -11.80 8.10
CA ALA A 41 4.31 -12.04 6.67
C ALA A 41 3.49 -11.00 5.90
N GLY A 42 2.82 -10.07 6.61
CA GLY A 42 1.95 -9.07 6.01
C GLY A 42 2.65 -7.75 5.71
N CYS A 43 2.04 -6.96 4.82
CA CYS A 43 2.45 -5.57 4.52
C CYS A 43 1.59 -4.52 5.23
N MET A 44 0.56 -4.96 5.96
CA MET A 44 -0.38 -4.11 6.67
C MET A 44 -0.54 -4.58 8.10
N TYR A 45 -0.90 -3.66 9.00
CA TYR A 45 -1.18 -3.97 10.39
C TYR A 45 -2.32 -3.12 10.94
N TYR A 46 -2.96 -3.63 11.98
CA TYR A 46 -3.98 -2.92 12.75
C TYR A 46 -3.38 -2.39 14.05
N CYS A 47 -3.85 -1.23 14.51
CA CYS A 47 -3.42 -0.62 15.77
C CYS A 47 -4.58 -0.38 16.75
N ASP A 48 -5.76 -0.92 16.45
CA ASP A 48 -6.92 -0.87 17.31
C ASP A 48 -7.63 -2.24 17.34
N ASP A 49 -8.35 -2.50 18.43
CA ASP A 49 -9.03 -3.78 18.66
C ASP A 49 -10.24 -4.01 17.75
N LYS A 50 -10.76 -2.96 17.11
CA LYS A 50 -11.93 -3.01 16.21
C LYS A 50 -11.52 -3.23 14.76
N GLY A 51 -10.24 -3.14 14.41
CA GLY A 51 -9.70 -3.31 13.06
C GLY A 51 -10.11 -2.20 12.07
N ASN A 52 -10.52 -1.02 12.56
CA ASN A 52 -10.97 0.06 11.67
C ASN A 52 -9.82 0.96 11.21
N HIS A 53 -8.69 0.91 11.90
CA HIS A 53 -7.51 1.71 11.62
C HIS A 53 -6.36 0.79 11.22
N TYR A 54 -5.72 1.14 10.12
CA TYR A 54 -4.59 0.39 9.60
C TYR A 54 -3.37 1.27 9.38
N GLY A 55 -2.22 0.61 9.30
CA GLY A 55 -0.96 1.14 8.81
C GLY A 55 -0.36 0.18 7.79
N ILE A 56 0.68 0.63 7.11
CA ILE A 56 1.47 -0.19 6.20
C ILE A 56 2.90 -0.24 6.71
N TYR A 57 3.54 -1.40 6.61
CA TYR A 57 4.96 -1.50 6.93
C TYR A 57 5.79 -0.79 5.86
N PRO A 58 7.03 -0.35 6.20
CA PRO A 58 7.90 0.33 5.24
C PRO A 58 8.11 -0.46 3.95
N ASP A 59 8.23 0.24 2.83
CA ASP A 59 8.57 -0.39 1.56
C ASP A 59 9.90 -1.18 1.67
N GLY A 60 9.94 -2.36 1.07
CA GLY A 60 11.07 -3.27 1.17
C GLY A 60 11.06 -4.21 2.38
N SER A 61 10.07 -4.08 3.28
CA SER A 61 9.72 -5.13 4.24
C SER A 61 9.47 -6.47 3.54
N THR A 62 9.81 -7.57 4.19
CA THR A 62 9.61 -8.92 3.63
C THR A 62 8.17 -9.35 3.86
N CYS A 63 7.55 -10.02 2.88
CA CYS A 63 6.18 -10.51 3.00
C CYS A 63 6.03 -11.90 2.37
N ASP A 64 5.04 -12.67 2.83
CA ASP A 64 4.75 -14.02 2.31
C ASP A 64 3.27 -14.40 2.53
N TYR A 65 2.41 -14.09 1.55
CA TYR A 65 0.98 -14.44 1.64
C TYR A 65 0.67 -15.90 1.24
N THR A 66 1.55 -16.56 0.47
CA THR A 66 1.27 -17.89 -0.12
C THR A 66 2.16 -19.00 0.44
N GLY A 67 2.97 -18.72 1.47
CA GLY A 67 3.92 -19.66 2.07
C GLY A 67 5.04 -20.08 1.11
N SER A 68 5.20 -19.34 0.02
CA SER A 68 5.94 -19.76 -1.16
C SER A 68 6.62 -18.60 -1.88
N ARG A 69 7.15 -17.65 -1.09
CA ARG A 69 8.45 -16.94 -1.28
C ARG A 69 8.35 -15.42 -1.14
N ASP A 70 9.11 -14.92 -0.16
CA ASP A 70 9.89 -13.67 -0.05
C ASP A 70 9.55 -12.54 -1.03
N GLY A 71 8.33 -12.04 -0.93
CA GLY A 71 7.92 -10.81 -1.58
C GLY A 71 8.47 -9.58 -0.86
N LYS A 72 8.25 -8.42 -1.48
CA LYS A 72 8.55 -7.12 -0.87
C LYS A 72 7.29 -6.27 -0.79
N CYS A 73 7.12 -5.63 0.36
CA CYS A 73 6.06 -4.65 0.54
C CYS A 73 6.35 -3.42 -0.32
N GLN A 74 5.32 -2.98 -1.04
CA GLN A 74 5.29 -1.70 -1.73
C GLN A 74 3.87 -1.16 -1.62
N ASP A 75 3.73 0.04 -1.06
CA ASP A 75 2.43 0.70 -0.86
C ASP A 75 1.40 -0.17 -0.11
N GLY A 76 1.85 -1.01 0.82
CA GLY A 76 1.00 -1.93 1.59
C GLY A 76 0.61 -3.23 0.88
N LEU A 77 1.08 -3.45 -0.35
CA LEU A 77 0.86 -4.68 -1.10
C LEU A 77 2.12 -5.54 -1.15
N CYS A 78 1.96 -6.86 -1.12
CA CYS A 78 3.07 -7.80 -1.24
C CYS A 78 3.34 -8.11 -2.71
N TYR A 79 4.48 -7.66 -3.22
CA TYR A 79 4.89 -7.92 -4.61
C TYR A 79 5.82 -9.14 -4.69
N PRO A 80 5.59 -10.04 -5.67
CA PRO A 80 6.44 -11.20 -5.88
C PRO A 80 7.91 -10.81 -6.12
N GLY A 81 8.83 -11.47 -5.42
CA GLY A 81 10.26 -11.33 -5.64
C GLY A 81 10.78 -12.25 -6.77
N PRO A 82 12.09 -12.18 -7.08
CA PRO A 82 12.74 -13.07 -8.07
C PRO A 82 12.59 -14.55 -7.72
N ASN A 83 12.51 -14.81 -6.41
CA ASN A 83 12.29 -16.13 -5.89
C ASN A 83 10.81 -16.47 -5.81
N SER A 84 9.80 -15.73 -6.30
CA SER A 84 8.39 -16.13 -6.14
C SER A 84 7.94 -17.25 -7.09
N VAL A 85 7.19 -18.25 -6.58
CA VAL A 85 6.53 -19.25 -7.44
C VAL A 85 5.11 -18.76 -7.64
N THR A 86 4.65 -18.80 -8.88
CA THR A 86 3.22 -18.75 -9.14
C THR A 86 2.58 -19.98 -8.50
N PRO A 87 1.56 -19.85 -7.64
CA PRO A 87 0.79 -20.99 -7.20
C PRO A 87 0.25 -21.72 -8.43
N THR A 88 0.70 -22.95 -8.67
CA THR A 88 0.07 -23.81 -9.67
C THR A 88 -1.35 -24.05 -9.17
N ALA A 89 -2.35 -23.48 -9.85
CA ALA A 89 -3.74 -23.70 -9.51
C ALA A 89 -3.98 -25.20 -9.37
N VAL A 90 -4.30 -25.66 -8.16
CA VAL A 90 -4.75 -27.02 -7.94
C VAL A 90 -6.19 -27.07 -8.49
N PRO A 91 -6.49 -27.91 -9.49
CA PRO A 91 -7.82 -28.01 -10.08
C PRO A 91 -8.87 -28.48 -9.06
#